data_AF-A0A3L5TSC8-F1
#
_entry.id   AF-A0A3L5TSC8-F1
#
_cell.length_a   1.000
_cell.length_b   1.000
_cell.length_c   1.000
_cell.angle_alpha   90.00
_cell.angle_beta   90.00
_cell.angle_gamma   90.00
#
_symmetry.space_group_name_H-M   'P 1'
#
loop_
_entity.id
_entity.type
_entity.pdbx_description
1 polymer ?
#
loop_
_entity_poly.entity_id
_entity_poly.type
_entity_poly.pdbx_seq_one_letter_code
_entity_poly.pdbx_strand_id
1 'polypeptide(L)'
;LSQKLLDICLAFPELQNELFCQLIKQTSSHPVQQKTAVQNLLLCGKHSWYLCHATPTSPTGSIMDLSDSRLNPAANVILQGWQLLSMCVSLFLPKQSIMWHLRVHLQRHADQRSDIGKYAIFCQRALERTILKGIREVRPSRMEVLSILLRNPYHHSQPISIPVHFLNNTYQVQ
;
A
#
# COMPACT_ATOMS: atom_id res chain seq x y z
N LEU A 1 14.35 -6.35 -6.54
CA LEU A 1 13.84 -6.76 -5.22
C LEU A 1 12.42 -7.33 -5.30
N SER A 2 11.44 -6.58 -5.82
CA SER A 2 10.03 -7.02 -5.93
C SER A 2 9.84 -8.35 -6.68
N GLN A 3 10.48 -8.54 -7.84
CA GLN A 3 10.34 -9.79 -8.61
C GLN A 3 10.76 -11.04 -7.83
N LYS A 4 11.86 -10.96 -7.04
CA LYS A 4 12.34 -12.09 -6.24
C LYS A 4 11.39 -12.41 -5.09
N LEU A 5 10.85 -11.39 -4.43
CA LEU A 5 9.86 -11.57 -3.37
C LEU A 5 8.57 -12.21 -3.90
N LEU A 6 8.08 -11.77 -5.07
CA LEU A 6 6.88 -12.35 -5.69
C LEU A 6 7.11 -13.80 -6.15
N ASP A 7 8.31 -14.11 -6.64
CA ASP A 7 8.71 -15.49 -6.99
C ASP A 7 8.65 -16.42 -5.78
N ILE A 8 9.18 -15.97 -4.63
CA ILE A 8 9.14 -16.72 -3.37
C ILE A 8 7.69 -16.95 -2.94
N CYS A 9 6.83 -15.94 -2.99
CA CYS A 9 5.42 -16.09 -2.60
C CYS A 9 4.59 -16.97 -3.55
N LEU A 10 5.02 -17.15 -4.80
CA LEU A 10 4.44 -18.14 -5.71
C LEU A 10 4.90 -19.55 -5.35
N ALA A 11 6.20 -19.73 -5.05
CA ALA A 11 6.75 -21.02 -4.65
C ALA A 11 6.25 -21.51 -3.27
N PHE A 12 5.96 -20.57 -2.35
CA PHE A 12 5.57 -20.85 -0.96
C PHE A 12 4.26 -20.12 -0.60
N PRO A 13 3.07 -20.68 -0.96
CA PRO A 13 1.77 -20.05 -0.75
C PRO A 13 1.43 -19.74 0.71
N GLU A 14 2.06 -20.42 1.67
CA GLU A 14 1.94 -20.17 3.11
C GLU A 14 2.42 -18.76 3.51
N LEU A 15 3.31 -18.15 2.72
CA LEU A 15 3.83 -16.81 2.97
C LEU A 15 2.92 -15.69 2.45
N GLN A 16 1.94 -16.01 1.59
CA GLN A 16 1.10 -15.00 0.93
C GLN A 16 0.29 -14.19 1.94
N ASN A 17 -0.30 -14.88 2.93
CA ASN A 17 -1.09 -14.24 3.98
C ASN A 17 -0.26 -13.28 4.83
N GLU A 18 0.94 -13.70 5.23
CA GLU A 18 1.87 -12.87 5.99
C GLU A 18 2.29 -11.63 5.20
N LEU A 19 2.60 -11.80 3.91
CA LEU A 19 2.91 -10.67 3.03
C LEU A 19 1.76 -9.66 2.95
N PHE A 20 0.51 -10.12 2.81
CA PHE A 20 -0.65 -9.22 2.80
C PHE A 20 -0.80 -8.49 4.14
N CYS A 21 -0.63 -9.16 5.28
CA CYS A 21 -0.67 -8.52 6.59
C CYS A 21 0.38 -7.42 6.72
N GLN A 22 1.62 -7.70 6.30
CA GLN A 22 2.71 -6.72 6.31
C GLN A 22 2.42 -5.52 5.41
N LEU A 23 1.90 -5.76 4.20
CA LEU A 23 1.54 -4.69 3.27
C LEU A 23 0.37 -3.84 3.78
N ILE A 24 -0.68 -4.46 4.34
CA ILE A 24 -1.81 -3.75 4.94
C ILE A 24 -1.31 -2.86 6.09
N LYS A 25 -0.46 -3.40 6.96
CA LYS A 25 0.16 -2.65 8.06
C LYS A 25 1.01 -1.48 7.54
N GLN A 26 1.86 -1.70 6.55
CA GLN A 26 2.77 -0.70 6.01
C GLN A 26 2.04 0.43 5.25
N THR A 27 0.90 0.12 4.65
CA THR A 27 0.08 1.07 3.89
C THR A 27 -1.00 1.75 4.72
N SER A 28 -1.20 1.31 5.97
CA SER A 28 -2.03 1.99 6.95
C SER A 28 -1.26 3.16 7.55
N SER A 29 -1.63 4.38 7.17
CA SER A 29 -1.12 5.58 7.87
C SER A 29 -1.82 5.69 9.22
N HIS A 30 -1.06 5.89 10.30
CA HIS A 30 -1.65 6.27 11.57
C HIS A 30 -2.28 7.66 11.38
N PRO A 31 -3.54 7.86 11.81
CA PRO A 31 -4.07 9.20 11.89
C PRO A 31 -3.15 9.99 12.83
N VAL A 32 -2.49 11.01 12.28
CA VAL A 32 -1.90 12.05 13.11
C VAL A 32 -3.08 12.66 13.84
N GLN A 33 -3.23 12.36 15.13
CA GLN A 33 -4.20 13.06 15.96
C GLN A 33 -3.75 14.52 15.96
N GLN A 34 -4.36 15.35 15.12
CA GLN A 34 -4.36 16.79 15.37
C GLN A 34 -5.02 16.96 16.73
N LYS A 35 -4.20 17.06 17.77
CA LYS A 35 -4.69 17.34 19.12
C LYS A 35 -5.22 18.77 19.09
N THR A 36 -6.50 18.93 18.81
CA THR A 36 -7.21 20.17 19.11
C THR A 36 -7.04 20.42 20.60
N ALA A 37 -6.69 21.65 21.01
CA ALA A 37 -6.32 22.00 22.39
C ALA A 37 -7.29 21.47 23.48
N VAL A 38 -8.57 21.25 23.11
CA VAL A 38 -9.63 20.70 23.97
C VAL A 38 -9.35 19.25 24.41
N GLN A 39 -8.65 18.45 23.59
CA GLN A 39 -8.38 17.04 23.88
C GLN A 39 -7.26 16.84 24.92
N ASN A 40 -6.38 17.82 25.09
CA ASN A 40 -5.34 17.79 26.12
C ASN A 40 -5.91 17.98 27.54
N LEU A 41 -7.07 18.64 27.69
CA LEU A 41 -7.68 18.85 29.01
C LEU A 41 -8.40 17.61 29.54
N LEU A 42 -8.90 16.74 28.65
CA LEU A 42 -9.72 15.58 29.02
C LEU A 42 -8.92 14.29 29.22
N LEU A 43 -7.70 14.19 28.68
CA LEU A 43 -6.87 12.98 28.78
C LEU A 43 -5.73 13.07 29.81
N CYS A 44 -5.57 14.19 30.53
CA CYS A 44 -4.70 14.24 31.71
C CYS A 44 -5.39 13.62 32.94
N GLY A 45 -5.94 12.42 32.77
CA GLY A 45 -6.64 11.66 33.80
C GLY A 45 -6.02 10.27 33.89
N LYS A 46 -4.86 10.20 34.56
CA LYS A 46 -4.21 8.97 35.07
C LYS A 46 -3.83 7.96 33.98
N HIS A 47 -2.60 8.05 33.51
CA HIS A 47 -1.55 7.14 33.94
C HIS A 47 -0.22 7.47 33.24
N SER A 48 0.78 7.78 34.06
CA SER A 48 2.17 7.94 33.68
C SER A 48 2.91 6.69 34.15
N TRP A 49 3.51 5.92 33.24
CA TRP A 49 4.40 4.80 33.61
C TRP A 49 5.85 4.99 33.17
N TYR A 50 6.17 6.00 32.36
CA TYR A 50 7.56 6.22 31.95
C TYR A 50 7.79 7.70 31.69
N LEU A 51 8.06 8.50 32.73
CA LEU A 51 8.74 9.79 32.58
C LEU A 51 9.43 10.13 33.90
N CYS A 52 10.73 9.89 33.93
CA CYS A 52 11.64 10.30 34.99
C CYS A 52 11.87 11.82 34.87
N HIS A 53 11.41 12.55 35.89
CA HIS A 53 11.84 13.85 36.43
C HIS A 53 12.79 14.76 35.63
N ALA A 54 12.34 15.98 35.29
CA ALA A 54 12.84 17.23 35.87
C ALA A 54 11.93 18.44 35.51
N THR A 55 11.91 19.43 36.39
CA THR A 55 10.91 20.49 36.67
C THR A 55 10.68 21.61 35.61
N PRO A 56 9.52 22.32 35.66
CA PRO A 56 9.13 23.34 34.70
C PRO A 56 9.54 24.77 35.13
N THR A 57 10.03 25.57 34.18
CA THR A 57 10.02 27.04 34.26
C THR A 57 9.50 27.60 32.93
N SER A 58 8.40 28.34 32.99
CA SER A 58 7.73 29.02 31.85
C SER A 58 8.18 30.50 31.79
N PRO A 59 7.77 31.31 30.78
CA PRO A 59 7.60 31.07 29.34
C PRO A 59 8.20 32.20 28.48
N THR A 60 8.93 31.94 27.39
CA THR A 60 9.09 32.94 26.31
C THR A 60 9.52 32.29 25.00
N GLY A 61 8.82 32.62 23.92
CA GLY A 61 9.41 32.69 22.57
C GLY A 61 9.66 31.36 21.84
N SER A 62 8.73 31.02 20.94
CA SER A 62 8.98 30.47 19.60
C SER A 62 10.03 29.36 19.45
N ILE A 63 9.58 28.10 19.37
CA ILE A 63 10.17 27.08 18.49
C ILE A 63 9.02 26.25 17.90
N MET A 64 8.87 26.32 16.57
CA MET A 64 8.21 25.26 15.79
C MET A 64 9.00 23.98 16.05
N ASP A 65 8.43 22.96 16.67
CA ASP A 65 9.07 21.64 16.69
C ASP A 65 8.23 20.58 15.97
N LEU A 66 8.89 20.04 14.96
CA LEU A 66 8.43 19.33 13.80
C LEU A 66 8.43 17.81 14.07
N SER A 67 7.81 17.35 15.16
CA SER A 67 8.03 15.98 15.64
C SER A 67 6.85 15.01 15.48
N ASP A 68 5.88 15.29 14.61
CA ASP A 68 4.78 14.33 14.31
C ASP A 68 5.12 13.33 13.18
N SER A 69 6.35 13.42 12.65
CA SER A 69 6.82 12.61 11.53
C SER A 69 7.40 11.24 11.93
N ARG A 70 7.50 10.93 13.24
CA ARG A 70 8.16 9.69 13.71
C ARG A 70 7.26 8.46 13.79
N LEU A 71 5.94 8.62 13.71
CA LEU A 71 4.99 7.50 13.85
C LEU A 71 4.61 6.86 12.51
N ASN A 72 4.72 7.62 11.41
CA ASN A 72 4.37 7.15 10.07
C ASN A 72 5.62 6.96 9.21
N PRO A 73 5.70 5.86 8.43
CA PRO A 73 6.74 5.71 7.41
C PRO A 73 6.71 6.89 6.44
N ALA A 74 7.87 7.21 5.86
CA ALA A 74 7.95 8.24 4.84
C ALA A 74 6.96 7.96 3.68
N ALA A 75 6.36 9.02 3.13
CA ALA A 75 5.27 8.90 2.14
C ALA A 75 5.68 8.09 0.90
N ASN A 76 6.94 8.16 0.49
CA ASN A 76 7.51 7.34 -0.58
C ASN A 76 7.51 5.84 -0.26
N VAL A 77 7.77 5.46 1.00
CA VAL A 77 7.72 4.06 1.45
C VAL A 77 6.28 3.56 1.44
N ILE A 78 5.32 4.39 1.86
CA ILE A 78 3.89 4.06 1.79
C ILE A 78 3.48 3.84 0.33
N LEU A 79 3.88 4.74 -0.57
CA LEU A 79 3.61 4.63 -2.00
C LEU A 79 4.21 3.34 -2.60
N GLN A 80 5.45 3.00 -2.25
CA GLN A 80 6.09 1.74 -2.66
C GLN A 80 5.32 0.52 -2.13
N GLY A 81 4.77 0.59 -0.92
CA GLY A 81 3.88 -0.43 -0.36
C GLY A 81 2.63 -0.62 -1.21
N TRP A 82 1.99 0.47 -1.66
CA TRP A 82 0.84 0.43 -2.57
C TRP A 82 1.19 -0.13 -3.95
N GLN A 83 2.34 0.24 -4.49
CA GLN A 83 2.85 -0.35 -5.74
C GLN A 83 3.07 -1.86 -5.60
N LEU A 84 3.69 -2.31 -4.51
CA LEU A 84 3.89 -3.73 -4.24
C LEU A 84 2.56 -4.47 -4.04
N LEU A 85 1.62 -3.88 -3.29
CA LEU A 85 0.28 -4.43 -3.11
C LEU A 85 -0.44 -4.61 -4.44
N SER A 86 -0.34 -3.62 -5.35
CA SER A 86 -0.97 -3.68 -6.68
C SER A 86 -0.44 -4.84 -7.54
N MET A 87 0.86 -5.16 -7.40
CA MET A 87 1.45 -6.34 -8.03
C MET A 87 0.97 -7.63 -7.38
N CYS A 88 0.91 -7.70 -6.05
CA CYS A 88 0.51 -8.90 -5.31
C CYS A 88 -0.93 -9.33 -5.62
N VAL A 89 -1.90 -8.39 -5.55
CA VAL A 89 -3.32 -8.69 -5.81
C VAL A 89 -3.59 -9.07 -7.27
N SER A 90 -2.69 -8.72 -8.19
CA SER A 90 -2.74 -9.10 -9.60
C SER A 90 -2.10 -10.46 -9.88
N LEU A 91 -1.46 -11.08 -8.88
CA LEU A 91 -0.67 -12.29 -9.02
C LEU A 91 -1.29 -13.47 -8.26
N PHE A 92 -1.63 -13.27 -6.98
CA PHE A 92 -2.21 -14.29 -6.10
C PHE A 92 -3.20 -13.67 -5.12
N LEU A 93 -3.94 -14.50 -4.39
CA LEU A 93 -5.03 -14.09 -3.50
C LEU A 93 -4.72 -14.44 -2.04
N PRO A 94 -5.05 -13.57 -1.06
CA PRO A 94 -5.01 -13.94 0.34
C PRO A 94 -6.05 -15.03 0.62
N LYS A 95 -5.79 -15.85 1.63
CA LYS A 95 -6.70 -16.91 2.09
C LYS A 95 -7.39 -16.50 3.39
N GLN A 96 -8.56 -17.09 3.65
CA GLN A 96 -9.29 -16.97 4.93
C GLN A 96 -9.68 -15.52 5.28
N SER A 97 -9.56 -15.13 6.55
CA SER A 97 -9.99 -13.83 7.09
C SER A 97 -9.22 -12.65 6.50
N ILE A 98 -7.98 -12.84 6.02
CA ILE A 98 -7.16 -11.75 5.46
C ILE A 98 -7.77 -11.18 4.18
N MET A 99 -8.51 -11.99 3.41
CA MET A 99 -9.26 -11.52 2.25
C MET A 99 -10.26 -10.42 2.62
N TRP A 100 -10.97 -10.60 3.73
CA TRP A 100 -11.91 -9.59 4.23
C TRP A 100 -11.18 -8.32 4.65
N HIS A 101 -10.11 -8.46 5.43
CA HIS A 101 -9.30 -7.31 5.88
C HIS A 101 -8.75 -6.52 4.70
N LEU A 102 -8.25 -7.20 3.66
CA LEU A 102 -7.79 -6.57 2.44
C LEU A 102 -8.91 -5.77 1.76
N ARG A 103 -10.11 -6.34 1.59
CA ARG A 103 -11.23 -5.63 0.96
C ARG A 103 -11.62 -4.36 1.71
N VAL A 104 -11.76 -4.45 3.03
CA VAL A 104 -12.10 -3.29 3.88
C VAL A 104 -10.99 -2.24 3.82
N HIS A 105 -9.72 -2.66 3.86
CA HIS A 105 -8.57 -1.77 3.73
C HIS A 105 -8.58 -1.01 2.41
N LEU A 106 -8.77 -1.73 1.30
CA LEU A 106 -8.86 -1.13 -0.02
C LEU A 106 -10.05 -0.16 -0.12
N GLN A 107 -11.20 -0.51 0.44
CA GLN A 107 -12.38 0.36 0.46
C GLN A 107 -12.15 1.65 1.25
N ARG A 108 -11.47 1.57 2.40
CA ARG A 108 -11.16 2.74 3.23
C ARG A 108 -10.24 3.74 2.52
N HIS A 109 -9.31 3.23 1.71
CA HIS A 109 -8.34 4.06 1.00
C HIS A 109 -8.77 4.45 -0.42
N ALA A 110 -9.92 3.99 -0.90
CA ALA A 110 -10.40 4.27 -2.25
C ALA A 110 -10.83 5.74 -2.42
N ASP A 111 -9.91 6.56 -2.93
CA ASP A 111 -10.14 7.97 -3.24
C ASP A 111 -9.48 8.34 -4.59
N GLN A 112 -10.26 8.91 -5.51
CA GLN A 112 -9.77 9.28 -6.84
C GLN A 112 -8.88 10.53 -6.82
N ARG A 113 -8.96 11.34 -5.75
CA ARG A 113 -8.22 12.61 -5.65
C ARG A 113 -6.77 12.40 -5.20
N SER A 114 -6.49 11.32 -4.47
CA SER A 114 -5.15 11.00 -3.99
C SER A 114 -4.46 9.91 -4.84
N ASP A 115 -3.14 10.01 -5.00
CA ASP A 115 -2.39 9.00 -5.75
C ASP A 115 -2.44 7.62 -5.07
N ILE A 116 -2.41 7.59 -3.74
CA ILE A 116 -2.61 6.39 -2.94
C ILE A 116 -4.00 5.80 -3.21
N GLY A 117 -5.05 6.62 -3.21
CA GLY A 117 -6.40 6.11 -3.39
C GLY A 117 -6.67 5.60 -4.81
N LYS A 118 -6.01 6.16 -5.82
CA LYS A 118 -5.98 5.58 -7.17
C LYS A 118 -5.38 4.17 -7.19
N TYR A 119 -4.29 3.92 -6.45
CA TYR A 119 -3.76 2.56 -6.30
C TYR A 119 -4.75 1.63 -5.59
N ALA A 120 -5.44 2.11 -4.55
CA ALA A 120 -6.45 1.32 -3.85
C ALA A 120 -7.60 0.91 -4.79
N ILE A 121 -8.11 1.84 -5.60
CA ILE A 121 -9.15 1.56 -6.60
C ILE A 121 -8.66 0.57 -7.66
N PHE A 122 -7.41 0.72 -8.14
CA PHE A 122 -6.82 -0.27 -9.04
C PHE A 122 -6.75 -1.65 -8.38
N CYS A 123 -6.31 -1.74 -7.13
CA CYS A 123 -6.19 -2.99 -6.40
C CYS A 123 -7.56 -3.69 -6.22
N GLN A 124 -8.65 -2.95 -6.02
CA GLN A 124 -10.00 -3.51 -5.96
C GLN A 124 -10.36 -4.23 -7.27
N ARG A 125 -10.20 -3.52 -8.40
CA ARG A 125 -10.49 -4.05 -9.74
C ARG A 125 -9.57 -5.23 -10.08
N ALA A 126 -8.30 -5.15 -9.70
CA ALA A 126 -7.33 -6.21 -9.92
C ALA A 126 -7.67 -7.45 -9.08
N LEU A 127 -8.05 -7.28 -7.82
CA LEU A 127 -8.48 -8.37 -6.94
C LEU A 127 -9.69 -9.11 -7.51
N GLU A 128 -10.71 -8.38 -7.95
CA GLU A 128 -11.89 -8.97 -8.62
C GLU A 128 -11.51 -9.73 -9.87
N ARG A 129 -10.63 -9.16 -10.69
CA ARG A 129 -10.13 -9.81 -11.91
C ARG A 129 -9.39 -11.12 -11.60
N THR A 130 -8.52 -11.13 -10.59
CA THR A 130 -7.76 -12.33 -10.18
C THR A 130 -8.70 -13.40 -9.59
N ILE A 131 -9.75 -13.01 -8.87
CA ILE A 131 -10.79 -13.94 -8.41
C ILE A 131 -11.51 -14.59 -9.59
N LEU A 132 -11.87 -13.79 -10.61
CA LEU A 132 -12.62 -14.27 -11.78
C LEU A 132 -11.77 -15.09 -12.76
N LYS A 133 -10.53 -14.66 -13.00
CA LYS A 133 -9.63 -15.27 -14.01
C LYS A 133 -8.68 -16.32 -13.45
N GLY A 134 -8.63 -16.45 -12.13
CA GLY A 134 -7.66 -17.30 -11.45
C GLY A 134 -6.33 -16.60 -11.17
N ILE A 135 -5.52 -17.27 -10.34
CA ILE A 135 -4.18 -16.81 -9.98
C ILE A 135 -3.18 -17.08 -11.10
N ARG A 136 -2.03 -16.41 -11.04
CA ARG A 136 -0.93 -16.63 -11.99
C ARG A 136 0.09 -17.59 -11.40
N GLU A 137 0.66 -18.43 -12.25
CA GLU A 137 1.72 -19.38 -11.89
C GLU A 137 3.14 -18.79 -12.04
N VAL A 138 3.28 -17.68 -12.76
CA VAL A 138 4.57 -17.08 -13.09
C VAL A 138 4.66 -15.65 -12.55
N ARG A 139 5.82 -15.31 -11.99
CA ARG A 139 6.12 -13.95 -11.51
C ARG A 139 5.99 -12.92 -12.63
N PRO A 140 5.73 -11.63 -12.30
CA PRO A 140 5.70 -10.60 -13.31
C PRO A 140 7.11 -10.38 -13.91
N SER A 141 7.13 -10.14 -15.22
CA SER A 141 8.28 -9.69 -15.98
C SER A 141 8.78 -8.32 -15.52
N ARG A 142 10.00 -7.96 -15.91
CA ARG A 142 10.56 -6.63 -15.60
C ARG A 142 9.70 -5.51 -16.19
N MET A 143 9.13 -5.73 -17.37
CA MET A 143 8.25 -4.76 -18.03
C MET A 143 6.97 -4.54 -17.23
N GLU A 144 6.32 -5.62 -16.76
CA GLU A 144 5.13 -5.52 -15.90
C GLU A 144 5.41 -4.73 -14.62
N VAL A 145 6.53 -5.03 -13.96
CA VAL A 145 6.93 -4.31 -12.74
C VAL A 145 7.18 -2.83 -13.04
N LEU A 146 7.96 -2.52 -14.06
CA LEU A 146 8.24 -1.13 -14.43
C LEU A 146 6.96 -0.37 -14.80
N SER A 147 6.00 -1.04 -15.43
CA SER A 147 4.75 -0.41 -15.84
C SER A 147 3.88 0.08 -14.69
N ILE A 148 3.97 -0.58 -13.53
CA ILE A 148 3.30 -0.16 -12.28
C ILE A 148 4.14 0.87 -11.52
N LEU A 149 5.47 0.72 -11.52
CA LEU A 149 6.37 1.62 -10.78
C LEU A 149 6.48 3.01 -11.41
N LEU A 150 6.48 3.07 -12.74
CA LEU A 150 6.69 4.31 -13.49
C LEU A 150 5.39 5.06 -13.75
N ARG A 151 4.24 4.36 -13.75
CA ARG A 151 2.96 4.96 -14.09
C ARG A 151 1.83 4.30 -13.29
N ASN A 152 0.96 5.12 -12.71
CA ASN A 152 -0.10 4.61 -11.84
C ASN A 152 -1.14 3.83 -12.68
N PRO A 153 -1.31 2.51 -12.43
CA PRO A 153 -2.13 1.64 -13.26
C PRO A 153 -3.64 1.96 -13.21
N TYR A 154 -4.06 2.87 -12.32
CA TYR A 154 -5.39 3.47 -12.35
C TYR A 154 -5.67 4.22 -13.65
N HIS A 155 -4.68 4.94 -14.20
CA HIS A 155 -4.85 5.79 -15.38
C HIS A 155 -4.77 5.03 -16.71
N HIS A 156 -4.23 3.82 -16.71
CA HIS A 156 -4.04 2.99 -17.90
C HIS A 156 -4.13 1.51 -17.52
N SER A 157 -5.25 0.89 -17.83
CA SER A 157 -5.50 -0.52 -17.54
C SER A 157 -4.71 -1.49 -18.42
N GLN A 158 -4.15 -1.01 -19.54
CA GLN A 158 -3.24 -1.74 -20.43
C GLN A 158 -1.88 -1.03 -20.48
N PRO A 159 -1.04 -1.19 -19.45
CA PRO A 159 0.27 -0.56 -19.42
C PRO A 159 1.24 -1.08 -20.49
N ILE A 160 0.98 -2.27 -21.03
CA ILE A 160 1.93 -3.01 -21.85
C ILE A 160 1.28 -3.24 -23.21
N SER A 161 1.92 -2.67 -24.22
CA SER A 161 1.59 -2.85 -25.63
C SER A 161 2.47 -3.94 -26.20
N ILE A 162 1.89 -5.09 -26.56
CA ILE A 162 2.65 -6.24 -27.08
C ILE A 162 2.34 -6.39 -28.57
N PRO A 163 3.36 -6.36 -29.46
CA PRO A 163 3.13 -6.66 -30.86
C PRO A 163 2.83 -8.14 -31.05
N VAL A 164 1.70 -8.43 -31.70
CA VAL A 164 1.29 -9.76 -32.15
C VAL A 164 1.55 -9.83 -33.65
N HIS A 165 2.50 -10.66 -34.05
CA HIS A 165 2.85 -10.88 -35.45
C HIS A 165 1.96 -11.96 -36.07
N PHE A 166 1.42 -11.69 -37.25
CA PHE A 166 0.60 -12.60 -38.02
C PHE A 166 1.41 -13.27 -39.13
N LEU A 167 0.91 -14.41 -39.63
CA LEU A 167 1.56 -15.21 -40.68
C LEU A 167 1.71 -14.46 -42.02
N ASN A 168 0.93 -13.41 -42.24
CA ASN A 168 1.02 -12.52 -43.41
C ASN A 168 2.06 -11.40 -43.24
N ASN A 169 2.97 -11.51 -42.26
CA ASN A 169 3.97 -10.50 -41.89
C ASN A 169 3.42 -9.15 -41.41
N THR A 170 2.12 -9.04 -41.12
CA THR A 170 1.59 -7.86 -40.43
C THR A 170 1.70 -8.02 -38.92
N TYR A 171 1.57 -6.93 -38.17
CA TYR A 171 1.51 -6.97 -36.72
C TYR A 171 0.38 -6.08 -36.19
N GLN A 172 -0.17 -6.45 -35.04
CA GLN A 172 -1.11 -5.62 -34.28
C GLN A 172 -0.57 -5.41 -32.88
N VAL A 173 -0.71 -4.20 -32.36
CA VAL A 173 -0.38 -3.89 -30.97
C VAL A 173 -1.63 -4.13 -30.12
N GLN A 174 -1.51 -5.01 -29.12
CA GLN A 174 -2.57 -5.33 -28.16
C GLN A 174 -2.22 -4.84 -26.75
#